data_AF-A0A7C1F9N8-F1
#
_entry.id   AF-A0A7C1F9N8-F1
#
_cell.length_a   1.000
_cell.length_b   1.000
_cell.length_c   1.000
_cell.angle_alpha   90.00
_cell.angle_beta   90.00
_cell.angle_gamma   90.00
#
_symmetry.space_group_name_H-M   'P 1'
#
loop_
_entity.id
_entity.type
_entity.pdbx_description
1 polymer ?
#
loop_
_entity_poly.entity_id
_entity_poly.type
_entity_poly.pdbx_seq_one_letter_code
_entity_poly.pdbx_strand_id
1 'polypeptide(L)' 'MLSNDFTFSKRLLGVLLLLVGVIGFIGIFAVDVIDVGREGGIGPAQRIALGVCAALALLGLTLIPLGKAKA' A
#
# COMPACT_ATOMS: atom_id res chain seq x y z
N MET A 1 -20.40 -25.80 -0.63
CA MET A 1 -19.15 -25.51 -1.37
C MET A 1 -19.19 -24.01 -1.67
N LEU A 2 -18.33 -23.22 -1.04
CA LEU A 2 -18.21 -21.80 -1.37
C LEU A 2 -17.64 -21.72 -2.80
N SER A 3 -18.37 -21.09 -3.73
CA SER A 3 -17.85 -20.85 -5.09
C SER A 3 -16.51 -20.12 -5.00
N ASN A 4 -15.48 -20.69 -5.64
CA ASN A 4 -14.13 -20.13 -5.70
C ASN A 4 -13.99 -19.02 -6.75
N ASP A 5 -15.09 -18.60 -7.38
CA ASP A 5 -15.16 -17.38 -8.18
C ASP A 5 -15.15 -16.14 -7.26
N PHE A 6 -14.11 -16.03 -6.43
CA PHE A 6 -13.84 -14.79 -5.73
C PHE A 6 -13.52 -13.73 -6.80
N THR A 7 -14.39 -12.72 -6.86
CA THR A 7 -14.44 -11.59 -7.81
C THR A 7 -13.11 -10.85 -8.03
N PHE A 8 -12.08 -11.11 -7.23
CA PHE A 8 -10.73 -10.56 -7.38
C PHE A 8 -9.66 -11.65 -7.32
N SER A 9 -8.87 -11.78 -8.40
CA SER A 9 -7.68 -12.62 -8.36
C SER A 9 -6.70 -12.12 -7.29
N LYS A 10 -6.01 -13.04 -6.60
CA LYS A 10 -4.95 -12.69 -5.62
C LYS A 10 -3.90 -11.76 -6.22
N ARG A 11 -3.65 -11.91 -7.53
CA ARG A 11 -2.77 -11.03 -8.30
C ARG A 11 -3.32 -9.61 -8.41
N LEU A 12 -4.61 -9.45 -8.73
CA LEU A 12 -5.24 -8.13 -8.82
C LEU A 12 -5.28 -7.45 -7.45
N LEU A 13 -5.62 -8.19 -6.40
CA LEU A 13 -5.54 -7.69 -5.02
C LEU A 13 -4.11 -7.22 -4.69
N GLY A 14 -3.10 -8.03 -5.02
CA GLY A 14 -1.70 -7.67 -4.80
C GLY A 14 -1.28 -6.39 -5.52
N VAL A 15 -1.71 -6.21 -6.76
CA VAL A 15 -1.47 -4.98 -7.53
C VAL A 15 -2.16 -3.77 -6.89
N LEU A 16 -3.41 -3.92 -6.44
CA LEU A 16 -4.14 -2.82 -5.79
C LEU A 16 -3.48 -2.38 -4.48
N LEU A 17 -3.10 -3.34 -3.63
CA LEU A 17 -2.40 -3.04 -2.37
C LEU A 17 -1.05 -2.36 -2.61
N LEU A 18 -0.31 -2.81 -3.64
CA LEU A 18 0.95 -2.19 -4.04
C LEU A 18 0.75 -0.75 -4.49
N LEU A 19 -0.22 -0.50 -5.37
CA LEU A 19 -0.51 0.84 -5.87
C LEU A 19 -0.96 1.78 -4.75
N VAL A 20 -1.90 1.36 -3.91
CA VAL A 20 -2.37 2.16 -2.77
C VAL A 20 -1.24 2.47 -1.80
N GLY A 21 -0.40 1.48 -1.46
CA GLY A 21 0.75 1.67 -0.59
C GLY A 21 1.76 2.67 -1.17
N VAL A 22 2.12 2.53 -2.45
CA VAL A 22 3.10 3.42 -3.10
C VAL A 22 2.55 4.83 -3.27
N ILE A 23 1.33 4.98 -3.77
CA ILE A 23 0.71 6.30 -3.99
C ILE A 23 0.48 7.01 -2.66
N GLY A 24 -0.01 6.30 -1.63
CA GLY A 24 -0.20 6.85 -0.29
C GLY A 24 1.12 7.32 0.34
N PHE A 25 2.19 6.53 0.20
CA PHE A 25 3.52 6.90 0.68
C PHE A 25 4.02 8.18 0.01
N ILE A 26 3.97 8.23 -1.33
CA ILE A 26 4.39 9.40 -2.11
C ILE A 26 3.54 10.63 -1.74
N GLY A 27 2.23 10.46 -1.59
CA GLY A 27 1.31 11.55 -1.23
C GLY A 27 1.63 12.16 0.13
N ILE A 28 1.83 11.33 1.16
CA ILE A 28 2.20 11.80 2.51
C ILE A 28 3.57 12.49 2.48
N PHE A 29 4.54 11.92 1.76
CA PHE A 29 5.85 12.51 1.61
C PHE A 29 5.81 13.84 0.86
N ALA A 30 4.97 13.95 -0.18
CA ALA A 30 4.79 15.18 -0.94
C ALA A 30 4.16 16.30 -0.09
N VAL A 31 3.20 15.97 0.78
CA VAL A 31 2.64 16.95 1.74
C VAL A 31 3.75 17.50 2.63
N ASP A 32 4.61 16.64 3.18
CA ASP A 32 5.74 17.07 4.01
C ASP A 32 6.70 18.00 3.25
N VAL A 33 7.02 17.69 1.98
CA VAL A 33 7.88 18.54 1.13
C VAL A 33 7.25 19.90 0.83
N ILE A 34 5.93 19.98 0.69
CA ILE A 34 5.21 21.23 0.40
C ILE A 34 5.04 22.07 1.68
N ASP A 35 4.82 21.42 2.83
CA ASP A 35 4.63 22.08 4.13
C ASP A 35 5.94 22.52 4.81
N VAL A 36 7.09 22.41 4.12
CA VAL A 36 8.39 22.96 4.54
C VAL A 36 8.28 24.49 4.68
N GLY A 37 7.82 24.95 5.84
CA GLY A 37 7.70 26.38 6.14
C GLY A 37 6.78 26.78 7.30
N ARG A 38 5.88 25.90 7.77
CA ARG A 38 4.89 26.26 8.82
C ARG A 38 5.14 25.67 10.20
N GLU A 39 5.71 24.47 10.30
CA GLU A 39 6.20 23.80 11.53
C GLU A 39 6.78 22.45 11.07
N GLY A 40 8.08 22.37 10.78
CA GLY A 40 8.65 21.33 9.90
C GLY A 40 8.77 19.95 10.53
N GLY A 41 8.27 18.93 9.82
CA GLY A 41 8.63 17.53 10.00
C GLY A 41 7.47 16.54 10.04
N ILE A 42 7.80 15.26 9.83
CA ILE A 42 6.83 14.17 9.80
C ILE A 42 6.19 13.94 11.17
N GLY A 43 4.93 14.34 11.31
CA GLY A 43 4.14 14.19 12.54
C GLY A 43 3.86 12.73 12.90
N PRO A 44 3.49 12.42 14.16
CA PRO A 44 3.26 11.03 14.62
C PRO A 44 2.26 10.26 13.75
N ALA A 45 1.16 10.91 13.34
CA ALA A 45 0.16 10.31 12.46
C ALA A 45 0.72 9.98 11.07
N GLN A 46 1.52 10.88 10.48
CA GLN A 46 2.16 10.66 9.18
C GLN A 46 3.18 9.52 9.25
N ARG A 47 3.94 9.38 10.34
CA ARG A 47 4.86 8.24 10.53
C ARG A 47 4.13 6.90 10.53
N ILE A 48 3.02 6.82 11.25
CA ILE A 48 2.17 5.62 11.26
C ILE A 48 1.63 5.36 9.85
N ALA A 49 1.11 6.39 9.18
CA ALA A 49 0.55 6.27 7.85
C ALA A 49 1.60 5.82 6.80
N LEU A 50 2.83 6.33 6.87
CA LEU A 50 3.96 5.88 6.04
C LEU A 50 4.29 4.41 6.30
N GLY A 51 4.32 3.99 7.58
CA GLY A 51 4.51 2.59 7.95
C GLY A 51 3.42 1.67 7.41
N VAL A 52 2.16 2.08 7.51
CA VAL A 52 1.01 1.34 6.94
C VAL A 52 1.10 1.26 5.42
N CYS A 53 1.46 2.36 4.75
CA CYS A 53 1.66 2.38 3.30
C CYS A 53 2.77 1.41 2.85
N ALA A 54 3.90 1.39 3.57
CA ALA A 54 4.99 0.46 3.31
C ALA A 54 4.56 -1.01 3.54
N ALA A 55 3.84 -1.28 4.64
CA ALA A 55 3.32 -2.62 4.93
C ALA A 55 2.33 -3.09 3.84
N LEU A 56 1.43 -2.22 3.37
CA LEU A 56 0.50 -2.51 2.28
C LEU A 56 1.25 -2.80 0.96
N ALA A 57 2.29 -2.04 0.66
CA ALA A 57 3.10 -2.27 -0.53
C ALA A 57 3.80 -3.64 -0.49
N LEU A 58 4.40 -3.99 0.65
CA LEU A 58 5.03 -5.29 0.86
C LEU A 58 4.02 -6.44 0.80
N LEU A 59 2.86 -6.29 1.45
CA LEU A 59 1.77 -7.26 1.37
C LEU A 59 1.32 -7.46 -0.08
N GLY A 60 1.12 -6.36 -0.82
CA GLY A 60 0.80 -6.39 -2.24
C GLY A 60 1.82 -7.17 -3.07
N LEU A 61 3.12 -6.89 -2.88
CA LEU A 61 4.21 -7.62 -3.53
C LEU A 61 4.18 -9.12 -3.25
N THR A 62 3.88 -9.54 -2.02
CA THR A 62 3.79 -10.98 -1.69
C THR A 62 2.59 -11.68 -2.32
N LEU A 63 1.49 -10.97 -2.57
CA LEU A 63 0.27 -11.55 -3.16
C LEU A 63 0.35 -11.73 -4.69
N ILE A 64 1.14 -10.90 -5.38
CA ILE A 64 1.31 -10.97 -6.84
C ILE A 64 1.76 -12.37 -7.33
N PRO A 65 2.81 -13.01 -6.78
CA PRO A 65 3.24 -14.34 -7.19
C PRO A 65 2.26 -15.44 -6.75
N LEU A 66 1.57 -15.26 -5.62
CA LEU A 66 0.59 -16.22 -5.10
C LEU A 66 -0.63 -16.40 -6.01
N GLY A 67 -0.91 -15.44 -6.90
CA GLY A 67 -1.93 -15.61 -7.94
C GLY A 67 -1.53 -16.60 -9.06
N LYS A 68 -0.26 -17.00 -9.14
CA LYS A 68 0.25 -17.98 -10.12
C LYS A 68 0.67 -19.30 -9.48
N ALA A 69 0.88 -19.32 -8.16
CA ALA A 69 1.21 -20.53 -7.43
C ALA A 69 0.00 -21.48 -7.48
N LYS A 70 0.23 -22.72 -7.97
CA LYS A 70 -0.77 -23.79 -7.83
C LYS A 70 -0.96 -24.06 -6.34
N ALA A 71 -2.23 -24.10 -5.91
CA ALA A 71 -2.62 -24.49 -4.56
C ALA A 71 -2.29 -25.96 -4.30
#